data_AF-A0A3N5QA50-F1
#
_entry.id   AF-A0A3N5QA50-F1
#
_cell.length_a   1.000
_cell.length_b   1.000
_cell.length_c   1.000
_cell.angle_alpha   90.00
_cell.angle_beta   90.00
_cell.angle_gamma   90.00
#
_symmetry.space_group_name_H-M   'P 1'
#
loop_
_entity.id
_entity.type
_entity.pdbx_description
1 polymer ?
#
loop_
_entity_poly.entity_id
_entity_poly.type
_entity_poly.pdbx_seq_one_letter_code
_entity_poly.pdbx_strand_id
1 'polypeptide(L)'
;GYLYFHKAPNAREFHEETVRKLDLLYKYDCLRANKSMSAWGIEARVPFLDRDFLDAAMSFNPAEKMTGPGRMEKYPLRKAFEGYLPEEILWRQKEQFSDGVGYGWIDTLRKTGEEKISNAQMANARYRFPYNTPATKEAYFYREIFESHFPGEAAAACVPGGPSIACSTPTAIAWDASFAKNADPSGRAVLGVHREAKGK
;
A
#
# COMPACT_ATOMS: atom_id res chain seq x y z
N GLY A 1 -2.60 5.63 8.77
CA GLY A 1 -2.14 4.41 9.47
C GLY A 1 -0.98 3.69 8.77
N TYR A 2 -0.79 3.90 7.46
CA TYR A 2 0.48 3.61 6.81
C TYR A 2 1.59 4.53 7.32
N LEU A 3 2.84 4.10 7.25
CA LEU A 3 3.98 4.84 7.82
C LEU A 3 4.23 6.19 7.13
N TYR A 4 3.89 6.33 5.84
CA TYR A 4 4.05 7.62 5.15
C TYR A 4 3.19 8.74 5.76
N PHE A 5 2.11 8.42 6.48
CA PHE A 5 1.30 9.42 7.19
C PHE A 5 2.05 10.12 8.32
N HIS A 6 3.18 9.59 8.80
CA HIS A 6 4.07 10.31 9.72
C HIS A 6 4.68 11.56 9.08
N LYS A 7 4.66 11.65 7.75
CA LYS A 7 5.14 12.79 6.96
C LYS A 7 4.00 13.70 6.50
N ALA A 8 2.75 13.45 6.90
CA ALA A 8 1.65 14.33 6.56
C ALA A 8 1.95 15.74 7.14
N PRO A 9 1.93 16.80 6.31
CA PRO A 9 2.40 18.13 6.74
C PRO A 9 1.43 18.81 7.71
N ASN A 10 0.14 18.47 7.66
CA ASN A 10 -0.90 19.01 8.53
C ASN A 10 -2.14 18.11 8.54
N ALA A 11 -3.10 18.41 9.43
CA ALA A 11 -4.31 17.62 9.61
C ALA A 11 -5.24 17.61 8.39
N ARG A 12 -5.25 18.69 7.60
CA ARG A 12 -6.04 18.76 6.37
C ARG A 12 -5.50 17.79 5.33
N GLU A 13 -4.20 17.85 5.04
CA GLU A 13 -3.54 16.93 4.10
C GLU A 13 -3.70 15.47 4.54
N PHE A 14 -3.57 15.19 5.85
CA PHE A 14 -3.86 13.87 6.41
C PHE A 14 -5.29 13.42 6.09
N HIS A 15 -6.29 14.27 6.35
CA HIS A 15 -7.69 13.95 6.12
C HIS A 15 -7.99 13.73 4.63
N GLU A 16 -7.58 14.66 3.77
CA GLU A 16 -7.81 14.57 2.33
C GLU A 16 -7.16 13.31 1.74
N GLU A 17 -5.98 12.90 2.24
CA GLU A 17 -5.38 11.63 1.81
C GLU A 17 -6.14 10.41 2.30
N THR A 18 -6.73 10.43 3.51
CA THR A 18 -7.60 9.33 3.94
C THR A 18 -8.85 9.22 3.08
N VAL A 19 -9.43 10.35 2.65
CA VAL A 19 -10.58 10.37 1.71
C VAL A 19 -10.16 9.81 0.35
N ARG A 20 -9.07 10.32 -0.24
CA ARG A 20 -8.53 9.79 -1.51
C ARG A 20 -8.24 8.29 -1.45
N LYS A 21 -7.75 7.81 -0.31
CA LYS A 21 -7.50 6.38 -0.10
C LYS A 21 -8.78 5.57 -0.07
N LEU A 22 -9.80 6.03 0.65
CA LEU A 22 -11.12 5.40 0.70
C LEU A 22 -11.75 5.33 -0.70
N ASP A 23 -11.70 6.43 -1.46
CA ASP A 23 -12.25 6.50 -2.83
C ASP A 23 -11.60 5.51 -3.79
N LEU A 24 -10.33 5.15 -3.54
CA LEU A 24 -9.59 4.22 -4.39
C LEU A 24 -9.55 2.78 -3.87
N LEU A 25 -10.10 2.49 -2.67
CA LEU A 25 -10.01 1.16 -2.05
C LEU A 25 -10.53 0.04 -2.96
N TYR A 26 -11.57 0.33 -3.75
CA TYR A 26 -12.18 -0.64 -4.68
C TYR A 26 -11.24 -1.10 -5.80
N LYS A 27 -10.18 -0.33 -6.11
CA LYS A 27 -9.14 -0.72 -7.08
C LYS A 27 -7.94 -1.43 -6.45
N TYR A 28 -7.85 -1.42 -5.11
CA TYR A 28 -6.70 -1.93 -4.36
C TYR A 28 -7.12 -2.98 -3.32
N ASP A 29 -7.17 -2.63 -2.03
CA ASP A 29 -7.36 -3.56 -0.93
C ASP A 29 -8.70 -4.31 -0.99
N CYS A 30 -9.80 -3.63 -1.35
CA CYS A 30 -11.10 -4.29 -1.52
C CYS A 30 -11.09 -5.25 -2.70
N LEU A 31 -10.42 -4.90 -3.81
CA LEU A 31 -10.30 -5.78 -4.97
C LEU A 31 -9.60 -7.08 -4.61
N ARG A 32 -8.47 -6.98 -3.90
CA ARG A 32 -7.69 -8.14 -3.44
C ARG A 32 -8.46 -8.95 -2.41
N ALA A 33 -8.98 -8.31 -1.35
CA ALA A 33 -9.71 -9.00 -0.30
C ALA A 33 -10.94 -9.74 -0.85
N ASN A 34 -11.70 -9.13 -1.76
CA ASN A 34 -12.85 -9.77 -2.37
C ASN A 34 -12.43 -10.91 -3.31
N LYS A 35 -11.64 -10.63 -4.36
CA LYS A 35 -11.33 -11.63 -5.39
C LYS A 35 -10.51 -12.81 -4.87
N SER A 36 -9.53 -12.57 -3.98
CA SER A 36 -8.71 -13.65 -3.44
C SER A 36 -9.49 -14.60 -2.54
N MET A 37 -10.46 -14.09 -1.78
CA MET A 37 -11.31 -14.93 -0.92
C MET A 37 -12.40 -15.63 -1.72
N SER A 38 -13.04 -14.92 -2.66
CA SER A 38 -14.06 -15.50 -3.55
C SER A 38 -13.52 -16.57 -4.49
N ALA A 39 -12.23 -16.56 -4.82
CA ALA A 39 -11.58 -17.66 -5.56
C ALA A 39 -11.70 -19.02 -4.85
N TRP A 40 -11.97 -19.02 -3.54
CA TRP A 40 -12.18 -20.21 -2.72
C TRP A 40 -13.60 -20.30 -2.14
N GLY A 41 -14.55 -19.53 -2.70
CA GLY A 41 -15.94 -19.51 -2.21
C GLY A 41 -16.11 -18.92 -0.82
N ILE A 42 -15.16 -18.10 -0.34
CA ILE A 42 -15.20 -17.50 1.00
C ILE A 42 -15.68 -16.04 0.91
N GLU A 43 -16.67 -15.69 1.73
CA GLU A 43 -17.13 -14.31 1.91
C GLU A 43 -16.23 -13.55 2.89
N ALA A 44 -15.66 -12.43 2.45
CA ALA A 44 -14.89 -11.52 3.31
C ALA A 44 -15.76 -10.37 3.81
N ARG A 45 -15.81 -10.16 5.13
CA ARG A 45 -16.44 -8.99 5.76
C ARG A 45 -15.40 -8.04 6.32
N VAL A 46 -15.62 -6.74 6.16
CA VAL A 46 -14.67 -5.68 6.52
C VAL A 46 -15.33 -4.61 7.40
N PRO A 47 -15.50 -4.85 8.71
CA PRO A 47 -16.24 -3.94 9.59
C PRO A 47 -15.71 -2.50 9.64
N PHE A 48 -14.42 -2.29 9.38
CA PHE A 48 -13.82 -0.95 9.28
C PHE A 48 -14.33 -0.11 8.10
N LEU A 49 -15.06 -0.72 7.15
CA LEU A 49 -15.72 -0.04 6.03
C LEU A 49 -17.26 -0.07 6.16
N ASP A 50 -17.78 -0.46 7.32
CA ASP A 50 -19.18 -0.24 7.64
C ASP A 50 -19.52 1.27 7.57
N ARG A 51 -20.73 1.60 7.12
CA ARG A 51 -21.12 2.99 6.86
C ARG A 51 -21.18 3.81 8.15
N ASP A 52 -21.76 3.26 9.20
CA ASP A 52 -21.92 3.97 10.47
C ASP A 52 -20.55 4.13 11.15
N PHE A 53 -19.69 3.10 11.04
CA PHE A 53 -18.31 3.21 11.50
C PHE A 53 -17.53 4.26 10.71
N LEU A 54 -17.67 4.32 9.38
CA LEU A 54 -17.01 5.30 8.54
C LEU A 54 -17.45 6.72 8.88
N ASP A 55 -18.75 6.96 9.10
CA ASP A 55 -19.25 8.27 9.50
C ASP A 55 -18.60 8.73 10.80
N ALA A 56 -18.61 7.89 11.83
CA ALA A 56 -17.96 8.19 13.11
C ALA A 56 -16.44 8.40 12.96
N ALA A 57 -15.77 7.49 12.24
CA ALA A 57 -14.33 7.52 12.05
C ALA A 57 -13.89 8.74 11.23
N MET A 58 -14.67 9.16 10.22
CA MET A 58 -14.31 10.25 9.31
C MET A 58 -14.68 11.63 9.86
N SER A 59 -15.71 11.75 10.70
CA SER A 59 -16.02 12.98 11.45
C SER A 59 -15.04 13.27 12.59
N PHE A 60 -14.25 12.28 13.01
CA PHE A 60 -13.25 12.46 14.06
C PHE A 60 -12.16 13.46 13.64
N ASN A 61 -11.80 14.38 14.55
CA ASN A 61 -10.83 15.45 14.29
C ASN A 61 -9.52 14.86 13.72
N PRO A 62 -9.11 15.23 12.49
CA PRO A 62 -7.93 14.63 11.86
C PRO A 62 -6.64 14.93 12.60
N ALA A 63 -6.55 16.02 13.38
CA ALA A 63 -5.39 16.31 14.22
C ALA A 63 -5.14 15.20 15.27
N GLU A 64 -6.21 14.58 15.78
CA GLU A 64 -6.11 13.47 16.73
C GLU A 64 -5.66 12.16 16.07
N LYS A 65 -5.82 12.03 14.75
CA LYS A 65 -5.37 10.87 13.97
C LYS A 65 -3.89 10.97 13.57
N MET A 66 -3.32 12.17 13.60
CA MET A 66 -1.91 12.41 13.28
C MET A 66 -0.99 11.82 14.37
N THR A 67 0.19 11.41 13.95
CA THR A 67 1.25 10.97 14.85
C THR A 67 1.99 12.17 15.43
N GLY A 68 2.60 12.01 16.61
CA GLY A 68 3.32 13.09 17.28
C GLY A 68 4.05 12.60 18.53
N PRO A 69 4.61 13.50 19.36
CA PRO A 69 5.23 13.12 20.61
C PRO A 69 4.28 12.26 21.47
N GLY A 70 4.70 11.03 21.78
CA GLY A 70 3.89 10.07 22.55
C GLY A 70 2.71 9.44 21.80
N ARG A 71 2.49 9.74 20.51
CA ARG A 71 1.38 9.21 19.70
C ARG A 71 1.89 8.50 18.45
N MET A 72 1.54 7.22 18.31
CA MET A 72 1.86 6.40 17.14
C MET A 72 0.69 6.33 16.14
N GLU A 73 0.89 5.66 15.01
CA GLU A 73 -0.15 5.49 14.01
C GLU A 73 -1.41 4.83 14.60
N LYS A 74 -2.58 5.37 14.25
CA LYS A 74 -3.89 4.90 14.75
C LYS A 74 -4.06 5.05 16.26
N TYR A 75 -3.43 6.03 16.90
CA TYR A 75 -3.50 6.25 18.35
C TYR A 75 -4.92 6.25 18.93
N PRO A 76 -5.92 6.99 18.38
CA PRO A 76 -7.28 6.96 18.93
C PRO A 76 -7.92 5.57 18.92
N LEU A 77 -7.65 4.78 17.87
CA LEU A 77 -8.11 3.40 17.76
C LEU A 77 -7.44 2.51 18.83
N ARG A 78 -6.13 2.65 19.04
CA ARG A 78 -5.42 1.88 20.07
C ARG A 78 -5.95 2.21 21.47
N LYS A 79 -6.16 3.49 21.77
CA LYS A 79 -6.76 3.94 23.04
C LYS A 79 -8.17 3.37 23.26
N ALA A 80 -9.00 3.32 22.21
CA ALA A 80 -10.36 2.79 22.31
C ALA A 80 -10.43 1.29 22.63
N PHE A 81 -9.34 0.54 22.43
CA PHE A 81 -9.25 -0.90 22.64
C PHE A 81 -8.30 -1.28 23.80
N GLU A 82 -7.96 -0.33 24.68
CA GLU A 82 -7.25 -0.66 25.93
C GLU A 82 -8.04 -1.68 26.77
N GLY A 83 -7.36 -2.69 27.29
CA GLY A 83 -7.97 -3.79 28.04
C GLY A 83 -8.55 -4.92 27.17
N TYR A 84 -8.63 -4.76 25.84
CA TYR A 84 -9.11 -5.81 24.93
C TYR A 84 -8.01 -6.70 24.35
N LEU A 85 -6.77 -6.19 24.28
CA LEU A 85 -5.61 -6.88 23.71
C LEU A 85 -4.41 -6.77 24.65
N PRO A 86 -3.45 -7.72 24.61
CA PRO A 86 -2.16 -7.57 25.27
C PRO A 86 -1.44 -6.29 24.83
N GLU A 87 -0.74 -5.64 25.76
CA GLU A 87 -0.11 -4.33 25.54
C GLU A 87 0.89 -4.36 24.38
N GLU A 88 1.64 -5.46 24.26
CA GLU A 88 2.63 -5.70 23.21
C GLU A 88 2.00 -5.79 21.81
N ILE A 89 0.73 -6.20 21.71
CA ILE A 89 -0.03 -6.21 20.45
C ILE A 89 -0.67 -4.84 20.21
N LEU A 90 -1.28 -4.27 21.25
CA LEU A 90 -2.02 -3.01 21.19
C LEU A 90 -1.12 -1.83 20.82
N TRP A 91 0.15 -1.86 21.22
CA TRP A 91 1.14 -0.80 20.96
C TRP A 91 2.25 -1.24 20.01
N ARG A 92 2.08 -2.38 19.34
CA ARG A 92 3.01 -2.83 18.30
C ARG A 92 3.09 -1.82 17.18
N GLN A 93 4.30 -1.37 16.85
CA GLN A 93 4.53 -0.52 15.69
C GLN A 93 4.17 -1.27 14.41
N LYS A 94 3.56 -0.56 13.46
CA LYS A 94 3.28 -1.15 12.16
C LYS A 94 4.58 -1.57 11.46
N GLU A 95 4.73 -2.88 11.29
CA GLU A 95 5.63 -3.48 10.31
C GLU A 95 4.94 -3.62 8.94
N GLN A 96 5.74 -3.66 7.89
CA GLN A 96 5.24 -3.77 6.52
C GLN A 96 4.92 -5.22 6.17
N PHE A 97 3.89 -5.41 5.34
CA PHE A 97 3.36 -6.75 5.04
C PHE A 97 4.38 -7.66 4.35
N SER A 98 5.34 -7.10 3.61
CA SER A 98 6.43 -7.86 2.98
C SER A 98 7.30 -8.59 3.99
N ASP A 99 7.54 -7.95 5.13
CA ASP A 99 8.44 -8.45 6.16
C ASP A 99 7.65 -9.31 7.15
N GLY A 100 6.37 -9.00 7.36
CA GLY A 100 5.45 -9.77 8.19
C GLY A 100 5.01 -11.12 7.61
N VAL A 101 5.05 -11.31 6.28
CA VAL A 101 4.80 -12.62 5.62
C VAL A 101 6.09 -13.43 5.49
N GLY A 102 7.25 -12.75 5.46
CA GLY A 102 8.57 -13.35 5.41
C GLY A 102 9.47 -12.67 4.38
N TYR A 103 10.66 -12.24 4.83
CA TYR A 103 11.61 -11.46 4.02
C TYR A 103 11.92 -12.06 2.64
N GLY A 104 12.02 -13.39 2.55
CA GLY A 104 12.36 -14.09 1.29
C GLY A 104 11.26 -14.07 0.22
N TRP A 105 10.02 -13.70 0.56
CA TRP A 105 8.92 -13.74 -0.40
C TRP A 105 9.08 -12.71 -1.53
N ILE A 106 9.25 -11.42 -1.18
CA ILE A 106 9.44 -10.37 -2.18
C ILE A 106 10.74 -10.56 -2.96
N ASP A 107 11.81 -10.96 -2.29
CA ASP A 107 13.10 -11.18 -2.94
C ASP A 107 13.00 -12.30 -3.98
N THR A 108 12.22 -13.35 -3.71
CA THR A 108 11.96 -14.44 -4.66
C THR A 108 11.12 -13.96 -5.86
N LEU A 109 10.12 -13.10 -5.64
CA LEU A 109 9.33 -12.53 -6.74
C LEU A 109 10.20 -11.66 -7.67
N ARG A 110 11.04 -10.80 -7.10
CA ARG A 110 12.01 -9.99 -7.87
C ARG A 110 12.96 -10.87 -8.67
N LYS A 111 13.56 -11.87 -8.01
CA LYS A 111 14.46 -12.84 -8.65
C LYS A 111 13.76 -13.58 -9.80
N THR A 112 12.51 -13.99 -9.60
CA THR A 112 11.72 -14.65 -10.65
C THR A 112 11.50 -13.72 -11.86
N GLY A 113 11.18 -12.44 -11.61
CA GLY A 113 11.11 -11.44 -12.68
C GLY A 113 12.43 -11.31 -13.44
N GLU A 114 13.56 -11.24 -12.73
CA GLU A 114 14.90 -11.17 -13.32
C GLU A 114 15.24 -12.39 -14.20
N GLU A 115 14.82 -13.59 -13.78
CA GLU A 115 15.04 -14.84 -14.51
C GLU A 115 14.13 -14.99 -15.73
N LYS A 116 12.89 -14.50 -15.65
CA LYS A 116 11.87 -14.68 -16.71
C LYS A 116 11.96 -13.63 -17.81
N ILE A 117 12.38 -12.40 -17.48
CA ILE A 117 12.34 -11.27 -18.41
C ILE A 117 13.76 -10.82 -18.76
N SER A 118 14.08 -10.87 -20.05
CA SER A 118 15.36 -10.40 -20.58
C SER A 118 15.46 -8.87 -20.60
N ASN A 119 16.70 -8.36 -20.62
CA ASN A 119 16.95 -6.92 -20.81
C ASN A 119 16.42 -6.42 -22.17
N ALA A 120 16.45 -7.26 -23.20
CA ALA A 120 15.89 -6.95 -24.52
C ALA A 120 14.36 -6.78 -24.48
N GLN A 121 13.65 -7.64 -23.73
CA GLN A 121 12.20 -7.47 -23.51
C GLN A 121 11.90 -6.16 -22.80
N MET A 122 12.66 -5.83 -21.74
CA MET A 122 12.48 -4.56 -21.03
C MET A 122 12.75 -3.34 -21.91
N ALA A 123 13.81 -3.37 -22.73
CA ALA A 123 14.12 -2.29 -23.66
C ALA A 123 13.00 -2.04 -24.69
N ASN A 124 12.23 -3.09 -25.02
CA ASN A 124 11.12 -3.03 -25.96
C ASN A 124 9.73 -2.96 -25.29
N ALA A 125 9.68 -2.86 -23.95
CA ALA A 125 8.42 -2.93 -23.19
C ALA A 125 7.38 -1.90 -23.66
N ARG A 126 7.81 -0.68 -24.01
CA ARG A 126 6.91 0.40 -24.48
C ARG A 126 6.19 0.09 -25.79
N TYR A 127 6.78 -0.74 -26.65
CA TYR A 127 6.18 -1.12 -27.93
C TYR A 127 5.15 -2.23 -27.77
N ARG A 128 5.39 -3.13 -26.81
CA ARG A 128 4.48 -4.23 -26.49
C ARG A 128 3.33 -3.78 -25.59
N PHE A 129 3.64 -2.97 -24.58
CA PHE A 129 2.72 -2.48 -23.57
C PHE A 129 2.71 -0.94 -23.58
N PRO A 130 2.09 -0.30 -24.58
CA PRO A 130 2.07 1.16 -24.70
C PRO A 130 1.29 1.83 -23.56
N TYR A 131 0.22 1.20 -23.08
CA TYR A 131 -0.52 1.63 -21.90
C TYR A 131 0.09 1.03 -20.63
N ASN A 132 0.37 1.85 -19.61
CA ASN A 132 1.00 1.44 -18.34
C ASN A 132 2.23 0.53 -18.56
N THR A 133 3.22 1.03 -19.30
CA THR A 133 4.46 0.29 -19.57
C THR A 133 5.13 -0.13 -18.26
N PRO A 134 5.47 -1.42 -18.08
CA PRO A 134 6.10 -1.90 -16.86
C PRO A 134 7.49 -1.30 -16.68
N ALA A 135 7.77 -0.79 -15.47
CA ALA A 135 9.05 -0.17 -15.13
C ALA A 135 10.09 -1.17 -14.59
N THR A 136 9.68 -2.38 -14.23
CA THR A 136 10.54 -3.44 -13.71
C THR A 136 10.24 -4.76 -14.39
N LYS A 137 11.19 -5.71 -14.35
CA LYS A 137 10.99 -7.06 -14.88
C LYS A 137 9.91 -7.85 -14.15
N GLU A 138 9.80 -7.66 -12.84
CA GLU A 138 8.70 -8.21 -12.04
C GLU A 138 7.34 -7.70 -12.54
N ALA A 139 7.20 -6.38 -12.74
CA ALA A 139 5.97 -5.79 -13.28
C ALA A 139 5.69 -6.25 -14.72
N TYR A 140 6.74 -6.43 -15.53
CA TYR A 140 6.62 -6.97 -16.89
C TYR A 140 6.07 -8.40 -16.85
N PHE A 141 6.61 -9.25 -15.98
CA PHE A 141 6.15 -10.62 -15.82
C PHE A 141 4.68 -10.69 -15.39
N TYR A 142 4.25 -9.85 -14.43
CA TYR A 142 2.83 -9.74 -14.07
C TYR A 142 1.97 -9.24 -15.23
N ARG A 143 2.47 -8.29 -16.02
CA ARG A 143 1.76 -7.76 -17.19
C ARG A 143 1.58 -8.82 -18.28
N GLU A 144 2.58 -9.69 -18.50
CA GLU A 144 2.44 -10.83 -19.43
C GLU A 144 1.35 -11.80 -18.98
N ILE A 145 1.32 -12.13 -17.68
CA ILE A 145 0.28 -13.00 -17.12
C ILE A 145 -1.09 -12.32 -17.23
N PHE A 146 -1.18 -11.02 -16.96
CA PHE A 146 -2.43 -10.29 -17.07
C PHE A 146 -2.99 -10.33 -18.50
N GLU A 147 -2.18 -10.00 -19.51
CA GLU A 147 -2.65 -9.98 -20.91
C GLU A 147 -2.93 -11.37 -21.48
N SER A 148 -2.36 -12.44 -20.92
CA SER A 148 -2.72 -13.81 -21.34
C SER A 148 -4.14 -14.20 -20.91
N HIS A 149 -4.65 -13.62 -19.82
CA HIS A 149 -6.01 -13.84 -19.34
C HIS A 149 -7.00 -12.76 -19.80
N PHE A 150 -6.54 -11.51 -19.93
CA PHE A 150 -7.34 -10.34 -20.25
C PHE A 150 -6.72 -9.55 -21.41
N PRO A 151 -6.83 -10.05 -22.65
CA PRO A 151 -6.24 -9.40 -23.80
C PRO A 151 -6.92 -8.06 -24.11
N GLY A 152 -6.13 -7.09 -24.54
CA GLY A 152 -6.61 -5.80 -25.05
C GLY A 152 -6.50 -4.64 -24.07
N GLU A 153 -6.52 -3.43 -24.64
CA GLU A 153 -6.26 -2.18 -23.91
C GLU A 153 -7.37 -1.86 -22.89
N ALA A 154 -8.63 -2.19 -23.20
CA ALA A 154 -9.74 -1.92 -22.29
C ALA A 154 -9.58 -2.60 -20.92
N ALA A 155 -9.07 -3.83 -20.89
CA ALA A 155 -8.80 -4.53 -19.64
C ALA A 155 -7.61 -3.89 -18.89
N ALA A 156 -6.54 -3.54 -19.62
CA ALA A 156 -5.38 -2.86 -19.04
C ALA A 156 -5.77 -1.48 -18.46
N ALA A 157 -6.69 -0.76 -19.09
CA ALA A 157 -7.20 0.54 -18.66
C ALA A 157 -7.92 0.49 -17.30
N CYS A 158 -8.48 -0.66 -16.93
CA CYS A 158 -9.07 -0.86 -15.60
C CYS A 158 -8.02 -0.92 -14.48
N VAL A 159 -6.74 -1.15 -14.80
CA VAL A 159 -5.64 -1.19 -13.83
C VAL A 159 -5.07 0.22 -13.65
N PRO A 160 -5.10 0.79 -12.42
CA PRO A 160 -4.52 2.10 -12.16
C PRO A 160 -3.03 2.16 -12.54
N GLY A 161 -2.67 3.18 -13.31
CA GLY A 161 -1.28 3.51 -13.62
C GLY A 161 -0.72 4.62 -12.72
N GLY A 162 0.57 4.90 -12.89
CA GLY A 162 1.25 6.03 -12.26
C GLY A 162 2.15 5.64 -11.08
N PRO A 163 2.96 6.59 -10.59
CA PRO A 163 3.86 6.36 -9.47
C PRO A 163 3.08 6.13 -8.16
N SER A 164 3.51 5.15 -7.38
CA SER A 164 3.00 4.88 -6.02
C SER A 164 4.12 4.39 -5.13
N ILE A 165 4.06 4.73 -3.83
CA ILE A 165 5.02 4.27 -2.82
C ILE A 165 4.24 3.68 -1.65
N ALA A 166 4.42 2.40 -1.35
CA ALA A 166 3.76 1.76 -0.20
C ALA A 166 2.25 2.07 -0.10
N CYS A 167 1.54 2.00 -1.22
CA CYS A 167 0.11 2.33 -1.36
C CYS A 167 -0.26 3.82 -1.22
N SER A 168 0.71 4.74 -1.26
CA SER A 168 0.47 6.19 -1.27
C SER A 168 -0.13 6.67 -2.60
N THR A 169 -0.89 7.76 -2.53
CA THR A 169 -1.26 8.52 -3.73
C THR A 169 -0.10 9.39 -4.20
N PRO A 170 -0.11 9.88 -5.46
CA PRO A 170 0.86 10.86 -5.92
C PRO A 170 0.93 12.12 -5.04
N THR A 171 -0.16 12.50 -4.37
CA THR A 171 -0.17 13.65 -3.46
C THR A 171 0.69 13.39 -2.23
N ALA A 172 0.58 12.21 -1.62
CA ALA A 172 1.38 11.84 -0.46
C ALA A 172 2.88 11.66 -0.77
N ILE A 173 3.24 11.36 -2.04
CA ILE A 173 4.65 11.34 -2.48
C ILE A 173 5.27 12.74 -2.37
N ALA A 174 4.48 13.80 -2.58
CA ALA A 174 4.97 15.18 -2.52
C ALA A 174 5.23 15.70 -1.09
N TRP A 175 4.77 14.99 -0.05
CA TRP A 175 4.95 15.41 1.34
C TRP A 175 6.39 15.29 1.86
N ASP A 176 7.20 14.42 1.27
CA ASP A 176 8.59 14.24 1.65
C ASP A 176 9.46 14.03 0.40
N ALA A 177 10.45 14.90 0.20
CA ALA A 177 11.33 14.84 -0.97
C ALA A 177 12.13 13.51 -1.05
N SER A 178 12.31 12.79 0.07
CA SER A 178 12.94 11.47 0.08
C SER A 178 12.06 10.39 -0.53
N PHE A 179 10.73 10.56 -0.55
CA PHE A 179 9.81 9.62 -1.19
C PHE A 179 9.97 9.66 -2.71
N ALA A 180 10.12 10.85 -3.32
CA ALA A 180 10.36 10.96 -4.76
C ALA A 180 11.63 10.22 -5.24
N LYS A 181 12.60 9.98 -4.35
CA LYS A 181 13.88 9.31 -4.66
C LYS A 181 13.90 7.82 -4.30
N ASN A 182 12.92 7.33 -3.55
CA ASN A 182 12.88 5.96 -3.02
C ASN A 182 11.52 5.29 -3.30
N ALA A 183 11.26 4.96 -4.57
CA ALA A 183 10.09 4.20 -4.99
C ALA A 183 10.23 2.71 -4.66
N ASP A 184 10.27 2.35 -3.37
CA ASP A 184 10.29 0.95 -2.93
C ASP A 184 8.86 0.44 -2.66
N PRO A 185 8.36 -0.54 -3.43
CA PRO A 185 7.03 -1.09 -3.22
C PRO A 185 6.90 -1.87 -1.90
N SER A 186 8.02 -2.31 -1.30
CA SER A 186 7.99 -2.96 0.01
C SER A 186 7.57 -1.97 1.12
N GLY A 187 7.90 -0.69 0.91
CA GLY A 187 7.76 0.39 1.87
C GLY A 187 8.99 0.61 2.75
N ARG A 188 10.03 -0.25 2.67
CA ARG A 188 11.24 -0.15 3.51
C ARG A 188 11.95 1.20 3.36
N ALA A 189 11.63 1.93 2.29
CA ALA A 189 11.99 3.31 2.02
C ALA A 189 11.54 4.36 3.05
N VAL A 190 10.57 4.10 3.93
CA VAL A 190 10.18 5.04 5.01
C VAL A 190 11.16 4.96 6.17
N LEU A 191 12.41 5.34 5.90
CA LEU A 191 13.52 5.34 6.86
C LEU A 191 13.28 6.39 7.96
N GLY A 192 13.67 6.05 9.20
CA GLY A 192 13.62 6.97 10.35
C GLY A 192 12.28 7.03 11.11
N VAL A 193 11.26 6.27 10.69
CA VAL A 193 9.98 6.15 11.43
C VAL A 193 9.99 4.98 12.42
N HIS A 194 10.76 3.91 12.14
CA HIS A 194 10.93 2.80 13.06
C HIS A 194 11.87 3.16 14.21
N ARG A 195 11.47 2.87 15.46
CA ARG A 195 12.35 3.02 16.64
C ARG A 195 13.55 2.06 16.54
N GLU A 196 13.37 0.92 15.87
CA GLU A 196 14.40 -0.07 15.58
C GLU A 196 14.72 -0.11 14.08
N ALA A 197 15.04 1.03 13.47
CA ALA A 197 15.51 1.06 12.08
C ALA A 197 16.93 0.47 11.89
N LYS A 198 17.48 -0.24 12.89
CA LYS A 198 18.81 -0.86 12.85
C LYS A 198 18.83 -2.22 13.57
N GLY A 199 19.24 -3.24 12.83
CA GLY A 199 19.95 -4.40 13.37
C GLY A 199 19.20 -5.73 13.31
N LYS A 200 19.23 -6.39 12.14
CA LYS A 200 19.93 -7.66 11.93
C LYS A 200 20.34 -7.78 10.47
#